data_AF-A0A895YLJ3-F1
#
_entry.id   AF-A0A895YLJ3-F1
#
_cell.length_a   1.000
_cell.length_b   1.000
_cell.length_c   1.000
_cell.angle_alpha   90.00
_cell.angle_beta   90.00
_cell.angle_gamma   90.00
#
_symmetry.space_group_name_H-M   'P 1'
#
loop_
_entity.id
_entity.type
_entity.pdbx_description
1 polymer ?
#
loop_
_entity_poly.entity_id
_entity_poly.type
_entity_poly.pdbx_seq_one_letter_code
_entity_poly.pdbx_strand_id
1 'polypeptide(L)'
;MTNKMTSRRHWRALSIVAAANLVAVGLVAGPSQAQSVSLCSGTAENFTIAGDLAVPAGESCSLTNVTVTGDVVVRADANLTLAGTTVGGDLTVRADGFALVLDSSVDGVTTLRQAFGLSAEGSELAGGVDARNSGFFFSEETTYGGELFSRNGQTVVLASWVDADVRTNEDLLTDVSDTVVTGGVNINQAQLGSVICRSEVDGEVLLRNSGDLIQLGEGAAVADCEFNVFGAGVTLRNNDADIRIGGNVIRGDLVCVDNTSAPTGSDNRVRGESVGQCEDLAPAMATFGRTSPELSTDSRTDEIRGQIDDRSAEAATEAAEAGPADL
;
A
#
# COMPACT_ATOMS: atom_id res chain seq x y z
N MET A 1 -54.03 -13.12 55.24
CA MET A 1 -53.80 -14.40 55.95
C MET A 1 -52.31 -14.47 56.27
N THR A 2 -51.84 -13.97 57.43
CA THR A 2 -51.62 -14.70 58.71
C THR A 2 -50.75 -15.96 58.51
N ASN A 3 -49.52 -16.12 59.01
CA ASN A 3 -49.00 -16.02 60.39
C ASN A 3 -47.45 -15.96 60.34
N LYS A 4 -46.72 -15.22 61.21
CA LYS A 4 -46.25 -15.59 62.59
C LYS A 4 -45.48 -16.94 62.59
N MET A 5 -44.31 -17.15 63.21
CA MET A 5 -43.68 -16.51 64.37
C MET A 5 -42.27 -17.14 64.57
N THR A 6 -41.31 -16.33 65.06
CA THR A 6 -40.27 -16.63 66.08
C THR A 6 -39.44 -17.94 66.07
N SER A 7 -38.12 -17.80 66.21
CA SER A 7 -37.40 -18.25 67.43
C SER A 7 -35.88 -17.99 67.33
N ARG A 8 -35.37 -17.11 68.20
CA ARG A 8 -33.95 -17.00 68.54
C ARG A 8 -33.55 -18.17 69.43
N ARG A 9 -32.37 -18.76 69.23
CA ARG A 9 -31.62 -19.41 70.30
C ARG A 9 -30.11 -19.29 70.08
N HIS A 10 -29.49 -18.54 71.00
CA HIS A 10 -28.05 -18.39 71.16
C HIS A 10 -27.43 -19.70 71.62
N TRP A 11 -26.37 -20.18 70.95
CA TRP A 11 -25.41 -21.13 71.50
C TRP A 11 -24.03 -20.49 71.58
N ARG A 12 -23.43 -20.63 72.76
CA ARG A 12 -22.11 -20.13 73.14
C ARG A 12 -21.02 -21.05 72.59
N ALA A 13 -19.98 -20.41 72.06
CA ALA A 13 -18.56 -20.77 72.05
C ALA A 13 -18.13 -22.24 72.22
N LEU A 14 -17.35 -22.73 71.25
CA LEU A 14 -16.12 -23.46 71.55
C LEU A 14 -15.03 -23.06 70.55
N SER A 15 -13.98 -22.43 71.07
CA SER A 15 -12.80 -22.01 70.35
C SER A 15 -11.94 -23.22 69.97
N ILE A 16 -11.58 -23.35 68.71
CA ILE A 16 -10.45 -24.19 68.26
C ILE A 16 -9.47 -23.24 67.57
N VAL A 17 -8.35 -23.00 68.24
CA VAL A 17 -7.19 -22.31 67.69
C VAL A 17 -6.47 -23.30 66.77
N ALA A 18 -6.66 -23.16 65.46
CA ALA A 18 -5.80 -23.77 64.46
C ALA A 18 -4.80 -22.71 63.99
N ALA A 19 -3.58 -22.75 64.52
CA ALA A 19 -2.47 -21.95 64.03
C ALA A 19 -2.03 -22.50 62.67
N ALA A 20 -2.61 -21.98 61.59
CA ALA A 20 -2.12 -22.18 60.24
C ALA A 20 -0.98 -21.18 59.98
N ASN A 21 0.25 -21.69 59.93
CA ASN A 21 1.40 -20.94 59.44
C ASN A 21 1.18 -20.63 57.94
N LEU A 22 0.64 -19.45 57.64
CA LEU A 22 0.64 -18.90 56.29
C LEU A 22 2.08 -18.48 55.97
N VAL A 23 2.80 -19.31 55.23
CA VAL A 23 4.01 -18.87 54.52
C VAL A 23 3.53 -17.93 53.43
N ALA A 24 3.68 -16.63 53.67
CA ALA A 24 3.50 -15.61 52.64
C ALA A 24 4.61 -15.80 51.60
N VAL A 25 4.33 -16.58 50.56
CA VAL A 25 5.14 -16.59 49.34
C VAL A 25 4.94 -15.21 48.71
N GLY A 26 5.94 -14.34 48.90
CA GLY A 26 5.99 -13.06 48.22
C GLY A 26 6.04 -13.32 46.71
N LEU A 27 4.94 -13.03 46.02
CA LEU A 27 4.95 -12.82 44.59
C LEU A 27 5.81 -11.59 44.34
N VAL A 28 7.07 -11.80 43.96
CA VAL A 28 7.88 -10.76 43.34
C VAL A 28 7.22 -10.49 41.99
N ALA A 29 6.35 -9.48 41.93
CA ALA A 29 5.97 -8.90 40.66
C ALA A 29 7.26 -8.38 40.02
N GLY A 30 7.76 -9.08 39.00
CA GLY A 30 8.84 -8.57 38.18
C GLY A 30 8.42 -7.22 37.59
N PRO A 31 9.37 -6.33 37.23
CA PRO A 31 9.02 -5.09 36.56
C PRO A 31 8.24 -5.43 35.29
N SER A 32 6.97 -5.04 35.25
CA SER A 32 6.21 -4.98 34.00
C SER A 32 6.82 -3.86 33.18
N GLN A 33 7.73 -4.20 32.28
CA GLN A 33 8.21 -3.27 31.25
C GLN A 33 7.05 -3.06 30.28
N ALA A 34 6.11 -2.18 30.64
CA ALA A 34 5.20 -1.62 29.65
C ALA A 34 6.06 -0.71 28.79
N GLN A 35 6.38 -1.14 27.56
CA GLN A 35 6.94 -0.22 26.57
C GLN A 35 5.92 0.91 26.41
N SER A 36 6.29 2.11 26.84
CA SER A 36 5.46 3.29 26.70
C SER A 36 5.38 3.62 25.22
N VAL A 37 4.17 3.62 24.66
CA VAL A 37 3.93 4.11 23.29
C VAL A 37 3.89 5.63 23.35
N SER A 38 4.76 6.29 22.59
CA SER A 38 4.74 7.75 22.44
C SER A 38 3.53 8.17 21.62
N LEU A 39 2.88 9.28 21.99
CA LEU A 39 1.71 9.79 21.28
C LEU A 39 2.09 11.10 20.59
N CYS A 40 2.00 11.12 19.26
CA CYS A 40 2.30 12.33 18.49
C CYS A 40 1.01 13.06 18.10
N SER A 41 0.90 14.31 18.52
CA SER A 41 -0.04 15.31 17.99
C SER A 41 0.76 16.60 17.86
N GLY A 42 0.84 17.15 16.65
CA GLY A 42 1.66 18.31 16.32
C GLY A 42 2.98 17.99 15.60
N THR A 43 3.98 18.85 15.79
CA THR A 43 5.26 18.76 15.06
C THR A 43 6.41 18.29 15.95
N ALA A 44 7.32 17.51 15.38
CA ALA A 44 8.51 17.03 16.09
C ALA A 44 9.71 16.95 15.15
N GLU A 45 10.89 17.41 15.58
CA GLU A 45 12.04 17.52 14.67
C GLU A 45 13.39 17.22 15.32
N ASN A 46 14.30 16.58 14.57
CA ASN A 46 15.73 16.41 14.88
C ASN A 46 16.04 15.63 16.18
N PHE A 47 15.32 14.55 16.46
CA PHE A 47 15.59 13.69 17.63
C PHE A 47 15.16 12.24 17.41
N THR A 48 15.40 11.40 18.41
CA THR A 48 15.04 9.97 18.40
C THR A 48 13.92 9.69 19.39
N ILE A 49 12.86 9.03 18.93
CA ILE A 49 11.80 8.46 19.75
C ILE A 49 12.15 7.00 20.04
N ALA A 50 12.30 6.68 21.33
CA ALA A 50 12.62 5.32 21.77
C ALA A 50 11.35 4.47 21.87
N GLY A 51 11.21 3.49 20.98
CA GLY A 51 10.09 2.57 20.93
C GLY A 51 9.00 3.01 19.95
N ASP A 52 7.77 2.60 20.25
CA ASP A 52 6.64 2.74 19.35
C ASP A 52 6.02 4.13 19.42
N LEU A 53 5.48 4.58 18.29
CA LEU A 53 4.76 5.83 18.15
C LEU A 53 3.32 5.55 17.70
N ALA A 54 2.37 6.30 18.22
CA ALA A 54 1.02 6.35 17.66
C ALA A 54 0.55 7.79 17.45
N VAL A 55 -0.04 8.06 16.30
CA VAL A 55 -0.84 9.27 16.09
C VAL A 55 -2.25 8.98 16.60
N PRO A 56 -2.78 9.72 17.59
CA PRO A 56 -4.15 9.51 18.07
C PRO A 56 -5.18 9.72 16.97
N ALA A 57 -6.40 9.19 17.16
CA ALA A 57 -7.44 9.28 16.13
C ALA A 57 -7.87 10.75 15.91
N GLY A 58 -8.03 11.16 14.64
CA GLY A 58 -8.37 12.54 14.28
C GLY A 58 -7.27 13.58 14.53
N GLU A 59 -6.06 13.15 14.90
CA GLU A 59 -4.93 14.03 15.13
C GLU A 59 -3.96 14.00 13.95
N SER A 60 -3.22 15.08 13.80
CA SER A 60 -2.17 15.22 12.78
C SER A 60 -0.80 15.31 13.42
N CYS A 61 0.16 14.56 12.88
CA CYS A 61 1.54 14.50 13.33
C CYS A 61 2.51 14.76 12.17
N SER A 62 3.48 15.65 12.35
CA SER A 62 4.55 15.89 11.38
C SER A 62 5.91 15.64 12.01
N LEU A 63 6.68 14.70 11.45
CA LEU A 63 8.02 14.35 11.89
C LEU A 63 9.05 14.77 10.84
N THR A 64 10.03 15.57 11.24
CA THR A 64 11.11 16.03 10.36
C THR A 64 12.47 15.65 10.90
N ASN A 65 13.26 14.87 10.15
CA ASN A 65 14.57 14.37 10.59
C ASN A 65 14.50 13.64 11.95
N VAL A 66 13.46 12.82 12.14
CA VAL A 66 13.25 12.05 13.38
C VAL A 66 13.67 10.59 13.14
N THR A 67 14.05 9.89 14.20
CA THR A 67 14.18 8.42 14.17
C THR A 67 13.21 7.81 15.17
N VAL A 68 12.27 6.99 14.70
CA VAL A 68 11.41 6.16 15.56
C VAL A 68 12.00 4.75 15.58
N THR A 69 12.44 4.26 16.74
CA THR A 69 13.13 2.96 16.80
C THR A 69 12.17 1.75 16.80
N GLY A 70 10.86 1.99 16.92
CA GLY A 70 9.83 0.96 16.95
C GLY A 70 8.78 1.15 15.86
N ASP A 71 7.60 0.61 16.11
CA ASP A 71 6.49 0.64 15.15
C ASP A 71 5.77 2.00 15.18
N VAL A 72 5.20 2.40 14.05
CA VAL A 72 4.36 3.60 13.94
C VAL A 72 2.93 3.21 13.58
N VAL A 73 1.96 3.67 14.36
CA VAL A 73 0.53 3.46 14.11
C VAL A 73 -0.19 4.78 13.92
N VAL A 74 -0.67 5.02 12.70
CA VAL A 74 -1.63 6.08 12.38
C VAL A 74 -3.02 5.54 12.64
N ARG A 75 -3.68 6.09 13.67
CA ARG A 75 -5.04 5.64 14.05
C ARG A 75 -6.09 6.17 13.08
N ALA A 76 -7.34 5.85 13.37
CA ALA A 76 -8.43 6.19 12.46
C ALA A 76 -8.54 7.70 12.28
N ASP A 77 -8.75 8.14 11.02
CA ASP A 77 -8.87 9.55 10.63
C ASP A 77 -7.67 10.43 11.06
N ALA A 78 -6.53 9.81 11.35
CA ALA A 78 -5.31 10.51 11.74
C ALA A 78 -4.40 10.74 10.53
N ASN A 79 -3.57 11.77 10.59
CA ASN A 79 -2.62 12.08 9.53
C ASN A 79 -1.18 12.03 10.05
N LEU A 80 -0.28 11.47 9.25
CA LEU A 80 1.14 11.42 9.55
C LEU A 80 1.96 11.91 8.35
N THR A 81 2.81 12.89 8.58
CA THR A 81 3.85 13.30 7.63
C THR A 81 5.21 12.88 8.17
N LEU A 82 5.96 12.12 7.37
CA LEU A 82 7.36 11.77 7.59
C LEU A 82 8.20 12.51 6.56
N ALA A 83 9.13 13.34 7.00
CA ALA A 83 10.10 14.03 6.14
C ALA A 83 11.52 13.77 6.64
N GLY A 84 12.38 13.16 5.82
CA GLY A 84 13.74 12.80 6.25
C GLY A 84 13.78 11.86 7.47
N THR A 85 12.72 11.08 7.70
CA THR A 85 12.48 10.34 8.95
C THR A 85 12.66 8.84 8.75
N THR A 86 13.22 8.17 9.75
CA THR A 86 13.39 6.71 9.76
C THR A 86 12.43 6.08 10.76
N VAL A 87 11.68 5.07 10.30
CA VAL A 87 10.87 4.17 11.12
C VAL A 87 11.53 2.80 11.12
N GLY A 88 12.06 2.40 12.28
CA GLY A 88 12.79 1.13 12.44
C GLY A 88 11.90 -0.11 12.51
N GLY A 89 10.58 0.06 12.57
CA GLY A 89 9.58 -1.00 12.61
C GLY A 89 8.56 -0.90 11.48
N ASP A 90 7.36 -1.42 11.73
CA ASP A 90 6.24 -1.38 10.79
C ASP A 90 5.56 0.00 10.80
N LEU A 91 5.04 0.42 9.64
CA LEU A 91 4.13 1.57 9.53
C LEU A 91 2.71 1.05 9.26
N THR A 92 1.78 1.26 10.20
CA THR A 92 0.38 0.86 10.04
C THR A 92 -0.54 2.08 9.96
N VAL A 93 -1.25 2.23 8.86
CA VAL A 93 -2.29 3.25 8.65
C VAL A 93 -3.67 2.61 8.74
N ARG A 94 -4.49 3.06 9.69
CA ARG A 94 -5.83 2.51 9.96
C ARG A 94 -6.93 3.27 9.22
N ALA A 95 -8.18 2.91 9.53
CA ALA A 95 -9.36 3.36 8.83
C ALA A 95 -9.39 4.88 8.63
N ASP A 96 -9.49 5.34 7.39
CA ASP A 96 -9.51 6.76 7.01
C ASP A 96 -8.27 7.58 7.40
N GLY A 97 -7.22 6.90 7.89
CA GLY A 97 -5.93 7.54 8.16
C GLY A 97 -5.17 7.81 6.87
N PHE A 98 -4.30 8.80 6.90
CA PHE A 98 -3.42 9.18 5.79
C PHE A 98 -1.96 9.23 6.24
N ALA A 99 -1.06 8.78 5.38
CA ALA A 99 0.38 8.94 5.58
C ALA A 99 1.04 9.54 4.34
N LEU A 100 1.89 10.52 4.56
CA LEU A 100 2.78 11.13 3.58
C LEU A 100 4.22 10.82 3.98
N VAL A 101 4.95 10.09 3.14
CA VAL A 101 6.31 9.60 3.40
C VAL A 101 7.24 10.24 2.37
N LEU A 102 8.06 11.19 2.81
CA LEU A 102 8.93 12.01 1.95
C LEU A 102 10.38 11.83 2.36
N ASP A 103 11.25 11.44 1.43
CA ASP A 103 12.68 11.24 1.66
C ASP A 103 12.96 10.42 2.93
N SER A 104 12.13 9.41 3.19
CA SER A 104 12.04 8.71 4.47
C SER A 104 12.21 7.20 4.30
N SER A 105 12.50 6.50 5.38
CA SER A 105 12.63 5.03 5.37
C SER A 105 11.70 4.36 6.36
N VAL A 106 11.09 3.26 5.94
CA VAL A 106 10.35 2.32 6.81
C VAL A 106 11.00 0.95 6.66
N ASP A 107 11.64 0.47 7.72
CA ASP A 107 12.39 -0.78 7.71
C ASP A 107 11.45 -2.00 7.65
N GLY A 108 10.29 -1.90 8.31
CA GLY A 108 9.26 -2.93 8.35
C GLY A 108 8.26 -2.85 7.20
N VAL A 109 7.14 -3.57 7.35
CA VAL A 109 6.07 -3.60 6.35
C VAL A 109 5.18 -2.37 6.51
N THR A 110 4.88 -1.72 5.39
CA THR A 110 3.90 -0.63 5.35
C THR A 110 2.50 -1.19 5.10
N THR A 111 1.62 -1.11 6.10
CA THR A 111 0.29 -1.73 6.08
C THR A 111 -0.80 -0.67 6.06
N LEU A 112 -1.70 -0.70 5.07
CA LEU A 112 -2.90 0.13 5.03
C LEU A 112 -4.15 -0.73 5.25
N ARG A 113 -4.97 -0.36 6.24
CA ARG A 113 -6.23 -1.06 6.56
C ARG A 113 -7.39 -0.09 6.53
N GLN A 114 -8.15 -0.12 5.43
CA GLN A 114 -9.27 0.80 5.22
C GLN A 114 -8.85 2.28 5.24
N ALA A 115 -7.58 2.55 4.93
CA ALA A 115 -6.99 3.87 5.02
C ALA A 115 -7.57 4.79 3.95
N PHE A 116 -7.50 6.10 4.19
CA PHE A 116 -7.74 7.09 3.14
C PHE A 116 -6.71 6.87 2.01
N GLY A 117 -5.42 6.82 2.37
CA GLY A 117 -4.37 6.44 1.45
C GLY A 117 -2.97 6.61 2.03
N LEU A 118 -1.97 6.32 1.21
CA LEU A 118 -0.57 6.63 1.49
C LEU A 118 0.09 7.16 0.23
N SER A 119 0.90 8.20 0.39
CA SER A 119 1.83 8.71 -0.63
C SER A 119 3.26 8.54 -0.17
N ALA A 120 4.12 7.97 -1.01
CA ALA A 120 5.56 7.86 -0.78
C ALA A 120 6.34 8.54 -1.92
N GLU A 121 7.28 9.42 -1.58
CA GLU A 121 8.13 10.12 -2.56
C GLU A 121 9.59 10.06 -2.11
N GLY A 122 10.50 9.69 -3.02
CA GLY A 122 11.95 9.65 -2.73
C GLY A 122 12.33 8.74 -1.57
N SER A 123 11.51 7.73 -1.28
CA SER A 123 11.52 6.99 -0.01
C SER A 123 11.90 5.51 -0.16
N GLU A 124 12.19 4.85 0.96
CA GLU A 124 12.46 3.40 1.03
C GLU A 124 11.41 2.70 1.90
N LEU A 125 10.65 1.78 1.30
CA LEU A 125 9.70 0.90 1.99
C LEU A 125 10.26 -0.52 2.00
N ALA A 126 11.23 -0.76 2.88
CA ALA A 126 12.08 -1.96 2.84
C ALA A 126 11.28 -3.26 3.02
N GLY A 127 10.27 -3.28 3.89
CA GLY A 127 9.40 -4.45 4.08
C GLY A 127 8.32 -4.64 3.01
N GLY A 128 8.20 -3.73 2.04
CA GLY A 128 7.11 -3.72 1.06
C GLY A 128 5.81 -3.14 1.61
N VAL A 129 4.71 -3.42 0.91
CA VAL A 129 3.40 -2.80 1.14
C VAL A 129 2.30 -3.85 1.19
N ASP A 130 1.41 -3.74 2.18
CA ASP A 130 0.17 -4.51 2.26
C ASP A 130 -1.03 -3.55 2.42
N ALA A 131 -1.60 -3.14 1.29
CA ALA A 131 -2.76 -2.26 1.23
C ALA A 131 -4.05 -3.04 1.04
N ARG A 132 -5.04 -2.86 1.93
CA ARG A 132 -6.35 -3.52 1.82
C ARG A 132 -7.52 -2.58 2.11
N ASN A 133 -8.43 -2.52 1.14
CA ASN A 133 -9.67 -1.74 1.18
C ASN A 133 -9.42 -0.23 1.40
N SER A 134 -8.32 0.29 0.88
CA SER A 134 -7.87 1.67 1.11
C SER A 134 -8.10 2.51 -0.15
N GLY A 135 -8.23 3.83 -0.02
CA GLY A 135 -8.52 4.70 -1.16
C GLY A 135 -7.45 4.63 -2.24
N PHE A 136 -6.18 4.85 -1.87
CA PHE A 136 -5.05 4.71 -2.77
C PHE A 136 -3.75 4.33 -2.06
N PHE A 137 -2.83 3.76 -2.84
CA PHE A 137 -1.40 3.73 -2.60
C PHE A 137 -0.73 4.38 -3.81
N PHE A 138 -0.03 5.49 -3.55
CA PHE A 138 0.71 6.24 -4.55
C PHE A 138 2.17 6.26 -4.16
N SER A 139 3.06 6.02 -5.12
CA SER A 139 4.49 6.16 -4.90
C SER A 139 5.22 6.70 -6.11
N GLU A 140 6.20 7.55 -5.86
CA GLU A 140 7.11 8.11 -6.84
C GLU A 140 8.55 8.03 -6.32
N GLU A 141 9.51 7.68 -7.19
CA GLU A 141 10.93 7.60 -6.82
C GLU A 141 11.20 6.74 -5.55
N THR A 142 10.43 5.66 -5.38
CA THR A 142 10.44 4.85 -4.15
C THR A 142 11.09 3.48 -4.39
N THR A 143 11.88 3.01 -3.42
CA THR A 143 12.46 1.66 -3.44
C THR A 143 11.71 0.71 -2.50
N TYR A 144 11.58 -0.55 -2.90
CA TYR A 144 10.91 -1.59 -2.12
C TYR A 144 11.81 -2.80 -2.01
N GLY A 145 12.03 -3.28 -0.79
CA GLY A 145 12.72 -4.56 -0.53
C GLY A 145 11.77 -5.77 -0.43
N GLY A 146 10.45 -5.53 -0.44
CA GLY A 146 9.41 -6.54 -0.31
C GLY A 146 8.28 -6.37 -1.32
N GLU A 147 7.34 -7.34 -1.33
CA GLU A 147 6.19 -7.34 -2.24
C GLU A 147 5.34 -6.07 -2.07
N LEU A 148 4.89 -5.51 -3.20
CA LEU A 148 3.82 -4.53 -3.21
C LEU A 148 2.50 -5.27 -3.43
N PHE A 149 1.74 -5.42 -2.36
CA PHE A 149 0.41 -6.02 -2.39
C PHE A 149 -0.67 -4.96 -2.20
N SER A 150 -1.66 -4.93 -3.11
CA SER A 150 -2.89 -4.15 -2.95
C SER A 150 -4.14 -5.00 -3.20
N ARG A 151 -5.19 -4.72 -2.44
CA ARG A 151 -6.53 -5.25 -2.71
C ARG A 151 -7.61 -4.21 -2.45
N ASN A 152 -8.49 -4.03 -3.43
CA ASN A 152 -9.64 -3.12 -3.35
C ASN A 152 -9.20 -1.68 -3.00
N GLY A 153 -8.32 -1.12 -3.81
CA GLY A 153 -7.89 0.27 -3.75
C GLY A 153 -7.44 0.81 -5.11
N GLN A 154 -6.67 1.89 -5.14
CA GLN A 154 -5.97 2.37 -6.34
C GLN A 154 -4.46 2.25 -6.13
N THR A 155 -3.73 1.75 -7.12
CA THR A 155 -2.27 1.59 -7.02
C THR A 155 -1.57 2.33 -8.16
N VAL A 156 -0.69 3.25 -7.83
CA VAL A 156 0.15 3.98 -8.79
C VAL A 156 1.60 3.95 -8.34
N VAL A 157 2.48 3.44 -9.20
CA VAL A 157 3.92 3.29 -8.94
C VAL A 157 4.71 3.95 -10.07
N LEU A 158 5.46 5.00 -9.75
CA LEU A 158 6.16 5.84 -10.73
C LEU A 158 7.66 5.90 -10.40
N ALA A 159 8.50 5.85 -11.42
CA ALA A 159 9.95 6.08 -11.29
C ALA A 159 10.62 5.24 -10.17
N SER A 160 10.12 4.04 -9.91
CA SER A 160 10.41 3.28 -8.68
C SER A 160 11.22 2.01 -8.95
N TRP A 161 11.70 1.38 -7.86
CA TRP A 161 12.38 0.08 -7.91
C TRP A 161 11.75 -0.91 -6.94
N VAL A 162 11.09 -1.94 -7.45
CA VAL A 162 10.48 -3.01 -6.65
C VAL A 162 11.37 -4.25 -6.71
N ASP A 163 12.09 -4.56 -5.63
CA ASP A 163 12.91 -5.78 -5.54
C ASP A 163 12.10 -7.04 -5.13
N ALA A 164 10.90 -7.15 -5.68
CA ALA A 164 9.92 -8.20 -5.39
C ALA A 164 8.80 -8.19 -6.46
N ASP A 165 7.68 -8.84 -6.15
CA ASP A 165 6.49 -8.84 -6.99
C ASP A 165 5.63 -7.59 -6.73
N VAL A 166 4.90 -7.16 -7.78
CA VAL A 166 3.74 -6.26 -7.67
C VAL A 166 2.48 -7.09 -7.87
N ARG A 167 1.59 -7.10 -6.89
CA ARG A 167 0.36 -7.89 -6.91
C ARG A 167 -0.85 -7.05 -6.50
N THR A 168 -1.77 -6.84 -7.43
CA THR A 168 -3.01 -6.12 -7.14
C THR A 168 -4.24 -6.99 -7.41
N ASN A 169 -5.29 -6.79 -6.61
CA ASN A 169 -6.52 -7.56 -6.71
C ASN A 169 -7.77 -6.70 -6.45
N GLU A 170 -8.73 -6.69 -7.36
CA GLU A 170 -9.98 -5.92 -7.22
C GLU A 170 -9.74 -4.40 -7.11
N ASP A 171 -8.55 -3.93 -7.46
CA ASP A 171 -8.23 -2.51 -7.47
C ASP A 171 -9.08 -1.77 -8.52
N LEU A 172 -9.35 -0.49 -8.27
CA LEU A 172 -9.99 0.36 -9.25
C LEU A 172 -9.06 0.57 -10.45
N LEU A 173 -7.76 0.82 -10.23
CA LEU A 173 -6.74 0.84 -11.27
C LEU A 173 -5.38 0.37 -10.72
N THR A 174 -4.49 -0.02 -11.62
CA THR A 174 -3.08 -0.30 -11.30
C THR A 174 -2.19 0.24 -12.41
N ASP A 175 -1.43 1.29 -12.11
CA ASP A 175 -0.49 1.90 -13.05
C ASP A 175 0.95 1.73 -12.55
N VAL A 176 1.84 1.27 -13.43
CA VAL A 176 3.28 1.08 -13.17
C VAL A 176 4.05 1.76 -14.30
N SER A 177 4.72 2.88 -14.01
CA SER A 177 5.46 3.65 -15.01
C SER A 177 6.89 3.92 -14.61
N ASP A 178 7.81 3.91 -15.56
CA ASP A 178 9.23 4.21 -15.35
C ASP A 178 9.85 3.39 -14.21
N THR A 179 9.35 2.17 -14.02
CA THR A 179 9.62 1.36 -12.83
C THR A 179 10.33 0.08 -13.20
N VAL A 180 11.27 -0.32 -12.35
CA VAL A 180 11.92 -1.64 -12.42
C VAL A 180 11.27 -2.56 -11.40
N VAL A 181 10.83 -3.74 -11.84
CA VAL A 181 10.29 -4.80 -10.99
C VAL A 181 11.12 -6.06 -11.20
N THR A 182 11.86 -6.50 -10.18
CA THR A 182 12.72 -7.70 -10.28
C THR A 182 11.92 -9.00 -10.22
N GLY A 183 10.73 -8.95 -9.59
CA GLY A 183 9.73 -10.02 -9.62
C GLY A 183 8.76 -9.90 -10.79
N GLY A 184 7.58 -10.47 -10.63
CA GLY A 184 6.47 -10.40 -11.59
C GLY A 184 5.47 -9.29 -11.26
N VAL A 185 4.63 -8.98 -12.25
CA VAL A 185 3.49 -8.06 -12.10
C VAL A 185 2.19 -8.86 -12.30
N ASN A 186 1.41 -9.02 -11.24
CA ASN A 186 0.20 -9.84 -11.22
C ASN A 186 -1.03 -8.98 -10.89
N ILE A 187 -1.77 -8.59 -11.91
CA ILE A 187 -2.95 -7.72 -11.78
C ILE A 187 -4.20 -8.56 -12.01
N ASN A 188 -5.09 -8.58 -11.02
CA ASN A 188 -6.38 -9.27 -11.11
C ASN A 188 -7.52 -8.29 -10.86
N GLN A 189 -8.46 -8.21 -11.80
CA GLN A 189 -9.69 -7.42 -11.62
C GLN A 189 -9.42 -5.93 -11.36
N ALA A 190 -8.53 -5.31 -12.15
CA ALA A 190 -8.43 -3.86 -12.19
C ALA A 190 -9.65 -3.29 -12.94
N GLN A 191 -10.53 -2.58 -12.26
CA GLN A 191 -11.88 -2.25 -12.77
C GLN A 191 -11.86 -1.23 -13.92
N LEU A 192 -11.10 -0.15 -13.76
CA LEU A 192 -10.79 0.87 -14.78
C LEU A 192 -9.50 0.55 -15.53
N GLY A 193 -8.92 -0.62 -15.27
CA GLY A 193 -7.81 -1.12 -16.05
C GLY A 193 -6.43 -0.83 -15.50
N SER A 194 -5.43 -0.95 -16.36
CA SER A 194 -4.01 -0.92 -15.96
C SER A 194 -3.10 -0.40 -17.06
N VAL A 195 -2.06 0.30 -16.64
CA VAL A 195 -1.04 0.84 -17.54
C VAL A 195 0.34 0.40 -17.07
N ILE A 196 1.12 -0.21 -17.96
CA ILE A 196 2.54 -0.50 -17.71
C ILE A 196 3.37 0.16 -18.79
N CYS A 197 4.21 1.12 -18.42
CA CYS A 197 4.90 1.99 -19.37
C CYS A 197 6.34 2.30 -18.97
N ARG A 198 7.25 2.35 -19.96
CA ARG A 198 8.68 2.64 -19.76
C ARG A 198 9.31 1.81 -18.63
N SER A 199 8.81 0.59 -18.44
CA SER A 199 9.13 -0.24 -17.29
C SER A 199 9.90 -1.50 -17.69
N GLU A 200 10.70 -2.00 -16.77
CA GLU A 200 11.36 -3.30 -16.88
C GLU A 200 10.77 -4.23 -15.83
N VAL A 201 10.23 -5.37 -16.26
CA VAL A 201 9.72 -6.41 -15.36
C VAL A 201 10.45 -7.70 -15.67
N ASP A 202 11.24 -8.20 -14.74
CA ASP A 202 12.06 -9.40 -14.95
C ASP A 202 11.24 -10.69 -14.90
N GLY A 203 10.23 -10.73 -14.03
CA GLY A 203 9.30 -11.84 -13.87
C GLY A 203 8.13 -11.86 -14.86
N GLU A 204 7.19 -12.78 -14.64
CA GLU A 204 5.99 -12.91 -15.48
C GLU A 204 5.03 -11.74 -15.25
N VAL A 205 4.49 -11.20 -16.35
CA VAL A 205 3.40 -10.22 -16.31
C VAL A 205 2.10 -10.95 -16.59
N LEU A 206 1.18 -10.93 -15.64
CA LEU A 206 -0.13 -11.57 -15.75
C LEU A 206 -1.25 -10.57 -15.42
N LEU A 207 -2.03 -10.19 -16.44
CA LEU A 207 -3.22 -9.37 -16.28
C LEU A 207 -4.45 -10.20 -16.61
N ARG A 208 -5.37 -10.29 -15.65
CA ARG A 208 -6.59 -11.09 -15.81
C ARG A 208 -7.82 -10.45 -15.19
N ASN A 209 -8.98 -10.77 -15.77
CA ASN A 209 -10.29 -10.37 -15.26
C ASN A 209 -10.46 -8.84 -15.12
N SER A 210 -9.62 -8.05 -15.78
CA SER A 210 -9.62 -6.58 -15.69
C SER A 210 -10.53 -5.97 -16.77
N GLY A 211 -10.97 -4.74 -16.53
CA GLY A 211 -11.92 -4.02 -17.37
C GLY A 211 -11.35 -2.71 -17.94
N ASP A 212 -12.17 -2.06 -18.76
CA ASP A 212 -11.97 -0.73 -19.36
C ASP A 212 -10.75 -0.62 -20.28
N LEU A 213 -9.54 -0.58 -19.74
CA LEU A 213 -8.30 -0.39 -20.50
C LEU A 213 -7.14 -1.25 -19.99
N ILE A 214 -6.44 -1.94 -20.87
CA ILE A 214 -5.11 -2.47 -20.57
C ILE A 214 -4.14 -1.86 -21.58
N GLN A 215 -3.18 -1.08 -21.12
CA GLN A 215 -2.14 -0.51 -21.96
C GLN A 215 -0.76 -1.02 -21.52
N LEU A 216 -0.10 -1.79 -22.38
CA LEU A 216 1.27 -2.25 -22.21
C LEU A 216 2.13 -1.62 -23.31
N GLY A 217 2.80 -0.51 -23.00
CA GLY A 217 3.49 0.29 -24.03
C GLY A 217 2.48 1.01 -24.95
N GLU A 218 2.85 1.23 -26.20
CA GLU A 218 2.04 1.91 -27.24
C GLU A 218 1.77 3.42 -27.02
N GLY A 219 1.66 4.18 -28.12
CA GLY A 219 1.31 5.60 -28.06
C GLY A 219 -0.11 5.87 -27.53
N ALA A 220 -0.37 7.13 -27.17
CA ALA A 220 -1.42 7.57 -26.25
C ALA A 220 -2.86 7.07 -26.51
N ALA A 221 -3.26 6.09 -25.71
CA ALA A 221 -4.65 5.90 -25.29
C ALA A 221 -4.94 6.65 -24.00
N VAL A 222 -4.12 6.38 -22.99
CA VAL A 222 -4.06 7.20 -21.78
C VAL A 222 -2.67 7.72 -21.51
N ALA A 223 -1.62 6.92 -21.58
CA ALA A 223 -0.24 7.41 -21.47
C ALA A 223 0.43 7.41 -22.84
N ASP A 224 1.29 8.39 -23.11
CA ASP A 224 2.28 8.22 -24.16
C ASP A 224 3.34 7.22 -23.67
N CYS A 225 3.12 5.95 -24.00
CA CYS A 225 3.98 4.87 -23.59
C CYS A 225 4.87 4.47 -24.74
N GLU A 226 6.18 4.59 -24.55
CA GLU A 226 7.12 4.18 -25.57
C GLU A 226 7.15 2.65 -25.67
N PHE A 227 7.86 2.00 -24.74
CA PHE A 227 8.03 0.55 -24.71
C PHE A 227 8.20 0.06 -23.29
N ASN A 228 8.09 -1.26 -23.11
CA ASN A 228 8.55 -1.95 -21.91
C ASN A 228 9.54 -3.05 -22.28
N VAL A 229 10.28 -3.52 -21.28
CA VAL A 229 11.13 -4.70 -21.37
C VAL A 229 10.59 -5.75 -20.39
N PHE A 230 10.05 -6.83 -20.95
CA PHE A 230 9.53 -7.96 -20.18
C PHE A 230 10.51 -9.13 -20.23
N GLY A 231 11.14 -9.41 -19.09
CA GLY A 231 12.16 -10.43 -18.90
C GLY A 231 11.64 -11.86 -18.96
N ALA A 232 10.36 -12.06 -18.71
CA ALA A 232 9.65 -13.31 -18.91
C ALA A 232 8.48 -13.16 -19.92
N GLY A 233 7.45 -13.99 -19.78
CA GLY A 233 6.25 -13.95 -20.63
C GLY A 233 5.23 -12.92 -20.15
N VAL A 234 4.33 -12.56 -21.08
CA VAL A 234 3.17 -11.72 -20.82
C VAL A 234 1.91 -12.52 -21.10
N THR A 235 1.04 -12.64 -20.11
CA THR A 235 -0.24 -13.34 -20.21
C THR A 235 -1.40 -12.36 -19.97
N LEU A 236 -2.27 -12.22 -20.98
CA LEU A 236 -3.50 -11.43 -20.94
C LEU A 236 -4.69 -12.38 -21.03
N ARG A 237 -5.44 -12.54 -19.94
CA ARG A 237 -6.49 -13.56 -19.86
C ARG A 237 -7.82 -13.06 -19.33
N ASN A 238 -8.91 -13.40 -20.02
CA ASN A 238 -10.27 -13.17 -19.54
C ASN A 238 -10.54 -11.70 -19.17
N ASN A 239 -9.97 -10.77 -19.94
CA ASN A 239 -10.17 -9.33 -19.72
C ASN A 239 -11.32 -8.80 -20.58
N ASP A 240 -12.11 -7.91 -20.02
CA ASP A 240 -13.19 -7.16 -20.68
C ASP A 240 -12.75 -5.69 -20.87
N ALA A 241 -11.58 -5.52 -21.46
CA ALA A 241 -10.91 -4.23 -21.62
C ALA A 241 -10.58 -3.96 -23.09
N ASP A 242 -10.40 -2.68 -23.43
CA ASP A 242 -9.65 -2.27 -24.61
C ASP A 242 -8.17 -2.58 -24.38
N ILE A 243 -7.64 -3.62 -25.02
CA ILE A 243 -6.27 -4.08 -24.79
C ILE A 243 -5.36 -3.55 -25.88
N ARG A 244 -4.42 -2.70 -25.49
CA ARG A 244 -3.35 -2.11 -26.30
C ARG A 244 -2.00 -2.63 -25.85
N ILE A 245 -1.27 -3.27 -26.75
CA ILE A 245 0.05 -3.82 -26.49
C ILE A 245 0.97 -3.47 -27.65
N GLY A 246 1.89 -2.53 -27.45
CA GLY A 246 2.76 -2.06 -28.52
C GLY A 246 4.16 -1.67 -28.07
N GLY A 247 5.13 -1.81 -28.98
CA GLY A 247 6.53 -1.41 -28.77
C GLY A 247 7.33 -2.28 -27.81
N ASN A 248 6.77 -3.36 -27.25
CA ASN A 248 7.41 -4.10 -26.16
C ASN A 248 8.50 -5.07 -26.63
N VAL A 249 9.48 -5.33 -25.77
CA VAL A 249 10.41 -6.46 -25.91
C VAL A 249 10.02 -7.54 -24.91
N ILE A 250 9.54 -8.69 -25.40
CA ILE A 250 9.07 -9.81 -24.57
C ILE A 250 10.04 -10.97 -24.75
N ARG A 251 10.74 -11.36 -23.68
CA ARG A 251 11.71 -12.47 -23.72
C ARG A 251 11.02 -13.84 -23.69
N GLY A 252 9.85 -13.96 -23.08
CA GLY A 252 9.04 -15.17 -23.06
C GLY A 252 7.96 -15.20 -24.14
N ASP A 253 6.88 -15.94 -23.86
CA ASP A 253 5.69 -16.02 -24.70
C ASP A 253 4.77 -14.81 -24.49
N LEU A 254 4.01 -14.46 -25.53
CA LEU A 254 2.90 -13.52 -25.47
C LEU A 254 1.60 -14.29 -25.64
N VAL A 255 0.85 -14.46 -24.54
CA VAL A 255 -0.35 -15.31 -24.51
C VAL A 255 -1.59 -14.46 -24.29
N CYS A 256 -2.53 -14.52 -25.23
CA CYS A 256 -3.79 -13.79 -25.14
C CYS A 256 -4.97 -14.73 -25.35
N VAL A 257 -5.71 -15.01 -24.29
CA VAL A 257 -6.78 -16.02 -24.30
C VAL A 257 -8.02 -15.53 -23.55
N ASP A 258 -9.18 -15.88 -24.08
CA ASP A 258 -10.48 -15.59 -23.47
C ASP A 258 -10.79 -14.09 -23.22
N ASN A 259 -10.04 -13.14 -23.81
CA ASN A 259 -10.37 -11.72 -23.69
C ASN A 259 -11.60 -11.40 -24.56
N THR A 260 -12.46 -10.48 -24.13
CA THR A 260 -13.69 -10.11 -24.86
C THR A 260 -13.38 -9.64 -26.28
N SER A 261 -12.36 -8.78 -26.40
CA SER A 261 -11.85 -8.28 -27.67
C SER A 261 -10.42 -8.76 -27.87
N ALA A 262 -10.04 -9.06 -29.12
CA ALA A 262 -8.65 -9.37 -29.44
C ALA A 262 -7.77 -8.13 -29.18
N PRO A 263 -6.59 -8.29 -28.55
CA PRO A 263 -5.70 -7.16 -28.33
C PRO A 263 -5.24 -6.51 -29.64
N THR A 264 -5.02 -5.20 -29.59
CA THR A 264 -4.47 -4.42 -30.70
C THR A 264 -3.08 -3.89 -30.33
N GLY A 265 -2.31 -3.50 -31.34
CA GLY A 265 -1.03 -2.83 -31.18
C GLY A 265 -0.01 -3.26 -32.24
N SER A 266 1.20 -2.71 -32.18
CA SER A 266 2.25 -2.98 -33.16
C SER A 266 3.64 -3.02 -32.52
N ASP A 267 4.65 -3.41 -33.30
CA ASP A 267 6.07 -3.28 -32.91
C ASP A 267 6.50 -4.09 -31.68
N ASN A 268 5.74 -5.11 -31.29
CA ASN A 268 6.16 -6.06 -30.27
C ASN A 268 7.25 -7.00 -30.82
N ARG A 269 8.32 -7.17 -30.04
CA ARG A 269 9.44 -8.09 -30.30
C ARG A 269 9.38 -9.24 -29.32
N VAL A 270 8.64 -10.29 -29.69
CA VAL A 270 8.47 -11.50 -28.90
C VAL A 270 9.55 -12.52 -29.28
N ARG A 271 10.29 -13.04 -28.29
CA ARG A 271 11.27 -14.12 -28.50
C ARG A 271 10.65 -15.51 -28.42
N GLY A 272 9.64 -15.68 -27.57
CA GLY A 272 8.83 -16.89 -27.49
C GLY A 272 7.74 -16.93 -28.56
N GLU A 273 6.66 -17.64 -28.27
CA GLU A 273 5.49 -17.75 -29.14
C GLU A 273 4.46 -16.66 -28.84
N SER A 274 3.81 -16.15 -29.89
CA SER A 274 2.58 -15.36 -29.73
C SER A 274 1.41 -16.31 -29.92
N VAL A 275 0.51 -16.40 -28.92
CA VAL A 275 -0.50 -17.46 -28.83
C VAL A 275 -1.90 -16.88 -28.70
N GLY A 276 -2.86 -17.51 -29.37
CA GLY A 276 -4.28 -17.17 -29.27
C GLY A 276 -4.60 -15.85 -29.96
N GLN A 277 -5.28 -14.95 -29.25
CA GLN A 277 -5.72 -13.66 -29.79
C GLN A 277 -4.55 -12.70 -30.13
N CYS A 278 -3.31 -13.05 -29.75
CA CYS A 278 -2.12 -12.27 -30.02
C CYS A 278 -1.25 -12.81 -31.16
N GLU A 279 -1.66 -13.88 -31.85
CA GLU A 279 -0.90 -14.47 -32.97
C GLU A 279 -0.57 -13.45 -34.08
N ASP A 280 -1.48 -12.49 -34.33
CA ASP A 280 -1.32 -11.45 -35.35
C ASP A 280 -0.59 -10.18 -34.85
N LEU A 281 -0.15 -10.14 -33.58
CA LEU A 281 0.56 -8.98 -32.99
C LEU A 281 2.08 -9.11 -33.08
N ALA A 282 2.59 -10.24 -33.57
CA ALA A 282 3.96 -10.39 -34.06
C ALA A 282 4.09 -9.69 -35.43
N PRO A 283 5.25 -9.13 -35.78
CA PRO A 283 5.35 -7.85 -36.50
C PRO A 283 4.61 -7.84 -37.85
N ALA A 284 3.49 -7.13 -37.92
CA ALA A 284 3.01 -6.51 -39.14
C ALA A 284 3.73 -5.16 -39.31
N MET A 285 4.30 -4.92 -40.50
CA MET A 285 5.00 -3.67 -40.81
C MET A 285 4.06 -2.46 -40.58
N ALA A 286 4.56 -1.48 -39.83
CA ALA A 286 3.86 -0.29 -39.38
C ALA A 286 3.03 0.40 -40.48
N THR A 287 1.76 0.66 -40.16
CA THR A 287 0.98 1.74 -40.78
C THR A 287 0.54 2.70 -39.69
N PHE A 288 1.19 3.86 -39.63
CA PHE A 288 0.86 4.92 -38.68
C PHE A 288 -0.53 5.51 -38.98
N GLY A 289 -1.45 5.39 -38.02
CA GLY A 289 -2.80 5.92 -38.06
C GLY A 289 -3.09 6.88 -36.89
N ARG A 290 -3.27 8.15 -37.24
CA ARG A 290 -3.71 9.36 -36.53
C ARG A 290 -4.20 9.27 -35.07
N THR A 291 -3.70 10.24 -34.30
CA THR A 291 -4.08 10.67 -32.95
C THR A 291 -5.56 11.06 -32.80
N SER A 292 -6.15 10.65 -31.67
CA SER A 292 -7.42 11.13 -31.12
C SER A 292 -7.13 11.98 -29.86
N PRO A 293 -8.06 12.83 -29.39
CA PRO A 293 -7.80 13.67 -28.23
C PRO A 293 -7.81 12.81 -26.95
N GLU A 294 -6.73 12.96 -26.20
CA GLU A 294 -6.26 12.08 -25.13
C GLU A 294 -7.03 12.28 -23.82
N LEU A 295 -7.36 11.18 -23.13
CA LEU A 295 -7.53 11.17 -21.68
C LEU A 295 -6.18 10.79 -21.11
N SER A 296 -5.31 11.75 -20.82
CA SER A 296 -3.94 11.44 -20.38
C SER A 296 -3.92 10.63 -19.06
N THR A 297 -2.93 9.77 -18.84
CA THR A 297 -2.57 9.22 -17.52
C THR A 297 -2.30 10.34 -16.54
N ASP A 298 -1.81 11.48 -17.02
CA ASP A 298 -1.74 12.70 -16.22
C ASP A 298 -3.11 12.95 -15.59
N SER A 299 -4.22 12.90 -16.34
CA SER A 299 -5.56 13.12 -15.75
C SER A 299 -5.96 12.13 -14.64
N ARG A 300 -5.53 10.86 -14.67
CA ARG A 300 -5.89 9.87 -13.63
C ARG A 300 -4.97 9.98 -12.42
N THR A 301 -3.68 10.18 -12.67
CA THR A 301 -2.68 10.40 -11.63
C THR A 301 -2.88 11.76 -10.95
N ASP A 302 -3.28 12.79 -11.69
CA ASP A 302 -3.57 14.14 -11.21
C ASP A 302 -4.75 14.16 -10.24
N GLU A 303 -5.73 13.27 -10.42
CA GLU A 303 -6.83 13.12 -9.46
C GLU A 303 -6.31 12.62 -8.10
N ILE A 304 -5.47 11.59 -8.11
CA ILE A 304 -4.86 11.06 -6.87
C ILE A 304 -3.91 12.10 -6.25
N ARG A 305 -3.09 12.78 -7.07
CA ARG A 305 -2.21 13.87 -6.59
C ARG A 305 -3.01 15.01 -5.98
N GLY A 306 -4.13 15.41 -6.58
CA GLY A 306 -5.03 16.40 -5.99
C GLY A 306 -5.56 15.97 -4.62
N GLN A 307 -5.94 14.70 -4.45
CA GLN A 307 -6.36 14.16 -3.15
C GLN A 307 -5.22 14.17 -2.12
N ILE A 308 -3.99 13.86 -2.54
CA ILE A 308 -2.78 13.92 -1.71
C ILE A 308 -2.49 15.35 -1.28
N ASP A 309 -2.52 16.31 -2.22
CA ASP A 309 -2.27 17.72 -1.97
C ASP A 309 -3.29 18.30 -0.98
N ASP A 310 -4.58 18.03 -1.20
CA ASP A 310 -5.65 18.49 -0.33
C ASP A 310 -5.50 17.93 1.10
N ARG A 311 -5.32 16.60 1.24
CA ARG A 311 -5.22 15.95 2.56
C ARG A 311 -3.92 16.30 3.28
N SER A 312 -2.80 16.43 2.57
CA SER A 312 -1.52 16.83 3.15
C SER A 312 -1.51 18.28 3.60
N ALA A 313 -2.15 19.19 2.86
CA ALA A 313 -2.28 20.59 3.26
C ALA A 313 -3.15 20.76 4.52
N GLU A 314 -4.25 20.01 4.62
CA GLU A 314 -5.09 19.93 5.82
C GLU A 314 -4.27 19.42 7.02
N ALA A 315 -3.62 18.26 6.87
CA ALA A 315 -2.81 17.64 7.91
C ALA A 315 -1.66 18.54 8.41
N ALA A 316 -0.96 19.22 7.49
CA ALA A 316 0.12 20.15 7.83
C ALA A 316 -0.40 21.36 8.62
N THR A 317 -1.58 21.88 8.26
CA THR A 317 -2.23 22.98 8.99
C THR A 317 -2.57 22.56 10.41
N GLU A 318 -3.22 21.40 10.57
CA GLU A 318 -3.61 20.86 11.88
C GLU A 318 -2.41 20.58 12.78
N ALA A 319 -1.35 19.94 12.25
CA ALA A 319 -0.13 19.69 13.01
C ALA A 319 0.55 21.00 13.45
N ALA A 320 0.57 22.02 12.60
CA ALA A 320 1.12 23.33 12.95
C ALA A 320 0.29 24.05 14.03
N GLU A 321 -1.04 23.94 13.98
CA GLU A 321 -1.94 24.51 14.99
C GLU A 321 -1.83 23.81 16.35
N ALA A 322 -1.59 22.50 16.37
CA ALA A 322 -1.33 21.73 17.59
C ALA A 322 0.00 22.12 18.27
N GLY A 323 0.98 22.62 17.50
CA GLY A 323 2.29 23.05 17.99
C GLY A 323 3.27 21.89 18.21
N PRO A 324 4.33 22.05 19.02
CA PRO A 324 5.29 20.98 19.27
C PRO A 324 4.65 19.78 19.97
N ALA A 325 4.89 18.58 19.45
CA ALA A 325 4.43 17.34 20.05
C ALA A 325 5.13 17.04 21.40
N ASP A 326 4.38 16.53 22.37
CA ASP A 326 4.89 16.14 23.70
C ASP A 326 5.39 14.69 23.67
N LEU A 327 6.65 14.51 23.25
CA LEU A 327 7.29 13.21 22.92
C LEU A 327 8.51 12.88 23.78
#